data_AF-E4N2A0-F1
#
_entry.id   AF-E4N2A0-F1
#
_cell.length_a   1.000
_cell.length_b   1.000
_cell.length_c   1.000
_cell.angle_alpha   90.00
_cell.angle_beta   90.00
_cell.angle_gamma   90.00
#
_symmetry.space_group_name_H-M   'P 1'
#
loop_
_entity.id
_entity.type
_entity.pdbx_description
1 polymer ?
#
loop_
_entity_poly.entity_id
_entity_poly.type
_entity_poly.pdbx_seq_one_letter_code
_entity_poly.pdbx_strand_id
1 'polypeptide(L)'
;MTDSALPENTATADAADAIADAVDPELRGRALDGILLLLPQVLKRELPEISENACLFDEVGLTSASTLELILELEDHLDVQIDVEGIEQDDLRSVGTLAGFVAGHVIAED
;
A
#
# COMPACT_ATOMS: atom_id res chain seq x y z
N MET A 1 -40.43 31.59 6.00
CA MET A 1 -40.16 31.15 7.37
C MET A 1 -40.24 29.63 7.37
N THR A 2 -39.05 29.01 7.42
CA THR A 2 -38.74 27.64 7.92
C THR A 2 -39.67 26.51 7.46
N ASP A 3 -39.23 25.54 6.67
CA ASP A 3 -38.20 24.57 7.08
C ASP A 3 -37.55 23.96 5.82
N SER A 4 -36.27 24.25 5.61
CA SER A 4 -35.47 23.66 4.53
C SER A 4 -34.60 22.55 5.13
N ALA A 5 -34.93 21.32 4.76
CA ALA A 5 -34.04 20.18 4.56
C ALA A 5 -32.86 20.05 5.54
N LEU A 6 -33.09 19.24 6.59
CA LEU A 6 -32.03 18.43 7.18
C LEU A 6 -31.67 17.31 6.19
N PRO A 7 -30.39 17.10 5.82
CA PRO A 7 -29.96 15.81 5.33
C PRO A 7 -29.79 14.88 6.54
N GLU A 8 -30.73 13.97 6.73
CA GLU A 8 -30.49 12.81 7.59
C GLU A 8 -29.55 11.87 6.83
N ASN A 9 -28.25 12.05 7.09
CA ASN A 9 -27.23 11.11 6.72
C ASN A 9 -27.42 9.85 7.58
N THR A 10 -28.36 9.00 7.17
CA THR A 10 -28.54 7.66 7.71
C THR A 10 -27.36 6.84 7.22
N ALA A 11 -26.31 6.83 8.03
CA ALA A 11 -25.27 5.81 8.00
C ALA A 11 -25.95 4.46 8.19
N THR A 12 -26.33 3.81 7.08
CA THR A 12 -26.63 2.39 7.05
C THR A 12 -25.29 1.66 7.11
N ALA A 13 -24.80 1.54 8.34
CA ALA A 13 -23.98 0.40 8.74
C ALA A 13 -24.94 -0.79 8.82
N ASP A 14 -24.94 -1.66 7.80
CA ASP A 14 -24.95 -3.12 7.95
C ASP A 14 -24.92 -3.82 6.58
N ALA A 15 -23.80 -4.46 6.26
CA ALA A 15 -23.68 -5.57 5.31
C ALA A 15 -22.36 -6.29 5.55
N ALA A 16 -22.32 -7.06 6.65
CA ALA A 16 -21.20 -7.89 7.07
C ALA A 16 -21.00 -9.12 6.14
N ASP A 17 -20.58 -8.90 4.89
CA ASP A 17 -20.09 -9.95 3.97
C ASP A 17 -19.16 -9.42 2.85
N ALA A 18 -18.40 -8.35 3.12
CA ALA A 18 -17.42 -7.75 2.19
C ALA A 18 -15.96 -7.98 2.62
N ILE A 19 -15.68 -9.11 3.25
CA ILE A 19 -14.41 -9.42 3.95
C ILE A 19 -13.24 -9.78 3.01
N ALA A 20 -13.11 -9.17 1.82
CA ALA A 20 -11.94 -9.43 0.98
C ALA A 20 -11.45 -8.32 0.02
N ASP A 21 -12.13 -7.17 -0.19
CA ASP A 21 -11.70 -6.31 -1.32
C ASP A 21 -12.06 -4.83 -1.21
N ALA A 22 -11.72 -4.21 -0.09
CA ALA A 22 -11.58 -2.75 -0.04
C ALA A 22 -10.21 -2.42 0.55
N VAL A 23 -9.15 -2.66 -0.24
CA VAL A 23 -7.84 -2.07 0.01
C VAL A 23 -8.06 -0.59 0.33
N ASP A 24 -7.69 -0.17 1.53
CA ASP A 24 -7.90 1.22 1.95
C ASP A 24 -7.16 2.14 0.96
N PRO A 25 -7.89 2.97 0.18
CA PRO A 25 -7.27 3.78 -0.86
C PRO A 25 -6.35 4.87 -0.28
N GLU A 26 -6.60 5.33 0.96
CA GLU A 26 -5.71 6.26 1.63
C GLU A 26 -4.41 5.56 2.05
N LEU A 27 -4.51 4.37 2.63
CA LEU A 27 -3.36 3.58 3.03
C LEU A 27 -2.52 3.16 1.82
N ARG A 28 -3.18 2.75 0.73
CA ARG A 28 -2.52 2.44 -0.56
C ARG A 28 -1.76 3.65 -1.10
N GLY A 29 -2.34 4.84 -1.01
CA GLY A 29 -1.67 6.08 -1.42
C GLY A 29 -0.41 6.34 -0.60
N ARG A 30 -0.49 6.22 0.73
CA ARG A 30 0.66 6.37 1.61
C ARG A 30 1.74 5.31 1.36
N ALA A 31 1.33 4.05 1.14
CA ALA A 31 2.24 2.97 0.80
C ALA A 31 2.96 3.24 -0.54
N LEU A 32 2.24 3.71 -1.56
CA LEU A 32 2.82 4.09 -2.84
C LEU A 32 3.88 5.19 -2.68
N ASP A 33 3.54 6.27 -1.99
CA ASP A 33 4.43 7.40 -1.75
C ASP A 33 5.67 6.97 -0.95
N GLY A 34 5.47 6.15 0.09
CA GLY A 34 6.54 5.56 0.89
C GLY A 34 7.47 4.67 0.05
N ILE A 35 6.91 3.78 -0.79
CA ILE A 35 7.70 2.93 -1.68
C ILE A 35 8.55 3.78 -2.63
N LEU A 36 7.98 4.79 -3.28
CA LEU A 36 8.72 5.66 -4.20
C LEU A 36 9.84 6.44 -3.48
N LEU A 37 9.63 6.83 -2.22
CA LEU A 37 10.62 7.50 -1.40
C LEU A 37 11.76 6.57 -0.94
N LEU A 38 11.42 5.33 -0.57
CA LEU A 38 12.36 4.36 0.04
C LEU A 38 13.13 3.55 -1.00
N LEU A 39 12.55 3.28 -2.17
CA LEU A 39 13.18 2.54 -3.27
C LEU A 39 14.62 2.97 -3.59
N PRO A 40 14.93 4.26 -3.83
CA PRO A 40 16.31 4.68 -4.13
C PRO A 40 17.26 4.54 -2.92
N GLN A 41 16.73 4.61 -1.70
CA GLN A 41 17.51 4.46 -0.46
C GLN A 41 17.93 3.00 -0.25
N VAL A 42 16.97 2.08 -0.38
CA VAL A 42 17.19 0.63 -0.27
C VAL A 42 18.13 0.14 -1.37
N LEU A 43 17.92 0.59 -2.62
CA LEU A 43 18.78 0.21 -3.74
C LEU A 43 20.12 0.96 -3.77
N LYS A 44 20.32 1.93 -2.87
CA LYS A 44 21.55 2.76 -2.75
C LYS A 44 21.97 3.35 -4.09
N ARG A 45 21.00 3.74 -4.91
CA ARG A 45 21.20 4.28 -6.25
C ARG A 45 20.12 5.29 -6.59
N GLU A 46 20.47 6.26 -7.42
CA GLU A 46 19.46 7.15 -7.99
C GLU A 46 18.59 6.37 -8.98
N LEU A 47 17.29 6.44 -8.77
CA LEU A 47 16.30 5.93 -9.71
C LEU A 47 15.70 7.12 -10.48
N PRO A 48 15.39 6.95 -11.78
CA PRO A 48 14.61 7.93 -12.52
C PRO A 48 13.20 8.04 -11.92
N GLU A 49 12.38 8.98 -12.40
CA GLU A 49 10.96 9.03 -12.01
C GLU A 49 10.28 7.69 -12.36
N ILE A 50 9.92 6.95 -11.31
CA ILE A 50 9.26 5.65 -11.40
C ILE A 50 7.75 5.87 -11.32
N SER A 51 7.01 5.36 -12.30
CA SER A 51 5.54 5.36 -12.27
C SER A 51 5.02 4.19 -11.43
N GLU A 52 3.79 4.29 -10.93
CA GLU A 52 3.11 3.19 -10.23
C GLU A 52 3.05 1.89 -11.06
N ASN A 53 3.08 1.99 -12.39
CA ASN A 53 3.04 0.84 -13.30
C ASN A 53 4.43 0.25 -13.62
N ALA A 54 5.51 0.81 -13.09
CA ALA A 54 6.87 0.37 -13.40
C ALA A 54 7.15 -1.01 -12.81
N CYS A 55 7.84 -1.86 -13.59
CA CYS A 55 8.15 -3.22 -13.17
C CYS A 55 9.25 -3.23 -12.09
N LEU A 56 8.95 -3.70 -10.88
CA LEU A 56 9.91 -3.68 -9.76
C LEU A 56 11.13 -4.57 -10.04
N PHE A 57 10.95 -5.74 -10.64
CA PHE A 57 12.06 -6.64 -10.94
C PHE A 57 12.87 -6.18 -12.16
N ASP A 58 12.21 -5.81 -13.26
CA ASP A 58 12.89 -5.55 -14.53
C ASP A 58 13.42 -4.11 -14.63
N GLU A 59 12.62 -3.12 -14.23
CA GLU A 59 13.00 -1.71 -14.32
C GLU A 59 13.74 -1.27 -13.05
N VAL A 60 13.19 -1.62 -11.90
CA VAL A 60 13.72 -1.19 -10.60
C VAL A 60 14.82 -2.11 -10.09
N GLY A 61 14.98 -3.32 -10.65
CA GLY A 61 16.02 -4.24 -10.23
C GLY A 61 15.87 -4.73 -8.79
N LEU A 62 14.64 -4.79 -8.29
CA LEU A 62 14.33 -5.26 -6.95
C LEU A 62 14.73 -6.74 -6.84
N THR A 63 15.50 -7.05 -5.81
CA THR A 63 15.86 -8.42 -5.41
C THR A 63 15.09 -8.81 -4.16
N SER A 64 14.95 -10.10 -3.88
CA SER A 64 14.27 -10.58 -2.65
C SER A 64 14.83 -9.96 -1.37
N ALA A 65 16.14 -9.68 -1.32
CA ALA A 65 16.78 -9.03 -0.17
C ALA A 65 16.32 -7.56 -0.04
N SER A 66 16.38 -6.79 -1.13
CA SER A 66 15.89 -5.41 -1.15
C SER A 66 14.38 -5.31 -1.02
N THR A 67 13.61 -6.34 -1.39
CA THR A 67 12.16 -6.39 -1.15
C THR A 67 11.86 -6.40 0.35
N LEU A 68 12.51 -7.28 1.11
CA LEU A 68 12.34 -7.33 2.56
C LEU A 68 12.82 -6.04 3.22
N GLU A 69 13.97 -5.51 2.81
CA GLU A 69 14.49 -4.23 3.31
C GLU A 69 13.50 -3.07 3.04
N LEU A 70 12.92 -3.02 1.84
CA LEU A 70 11.90 -2.03 1.49
C LEU A 70 10.65 -2.16 2.36
N ILE A 71 10.20 -3.37 2.65
CA ILE A 71 9.00 -3.58 3.46
C ILE A 71 9.26 -3.17 4.91
N LEU A 72 10.39 -3.54 5.50
CA LEU A 72 10.76 -3.12 6.86
C LEU A 72 10.86 -1.59 7.00
N GLU A 73 11.45 -0.91 6.02
CA GLU A 73 11.52 0.56 6.01
C GLU A 73 10.13 1.18 5.81
N LEU A 74 9.25 0.52 5.05
CA LEU A 74 7.89 0.98 4.83
C LEU A 74 7.01 0.82 6.09
N GLU A 75 7.20 -0.26 6.84
CA GLU A 75 6.58 -0.48 8.16
C GLU A 75 6.93 0.65 9.13
N ASP A 76 8.23 0.95 9.27
CA ASP A 76 8.71 2.04 10.12
C ASP A 76 8.21 3.41 9.63
N HIS A 77 8.18 3.62 8.31
CA HIS A 77 7.71 4.87 7.72
C HIS A 77 6.21 5.11 7.94
N LEU A 78 5.40 4.06 7.86
CA LEU A 78 3.94 4.14 7.98
C LEU A 78 3.45 3.92 9.41
N ASP A 79 4.33 3.49 10.33
CA ASP A 79 4.01 3.10 11.70
C ASP A 79 2.96 1.95 11.73
N VAL A 80 3.20 0.93 10.90
CA VAL A 80 2.31 -0.24 10.72
C VAL A 80 3.11 -1.54 10.64
N GLN A 81 2.47 -2.69 10.88
CA GLN A 81 3.03 -4.00 10.54
C GLN A 81 2.42 -4.54 9.26
N ILE A 82 3.26 -5.07 8.36
CA ILE A 82 2.84 -5.62 7.07
C ILE A 82 3.06 -7.13 7.11
N ASP A 83 1.97 -7.89 6.97
CA ASP A 83 2.09 -9.33 6.80
C ASP A 83 2.60 -9.66 5.40
N VAL A 84 3.85 -10.13 5.33
CA VAL A 84 4.49 -10.59 4.09
C VAL A 84 4.38 -12.09 3.90
N GLU A 85 3.67 -12.80 4.79
CA GLU A 85 3.41 -14.22 4.65
C GLU A 85 2.65 -14.49 3.34
N GLY A 86 3.30 -15.22 2.43
CA GLY A 86 2.69 -15.54 1.14
C GLY A 86 2.85 -14.44 0.07
N ILE A 87 3.72 -13.44 0.25
CA ILE A 87 4.02 -12.48 -0.82
C ILE A 87 4.42 -13.22 -2.11
N GLU A 88 3.67 -13.00 -3.18
CA GLU A 88 3.91 -13.66 -4.46
C GLU A 88 4.67 -12.75 -5.43
N GLN A 89 5.21 -13.37 -6.48
CA GLN A 89 5.93 -12.63 -7.51
C GLN A 89 5.02 -11.67 -8.28
N ASP A 90 3.71 -11.98 -8.35
CA ASP A 90 2.71 -11.10 -8.96
C ASP A 90 2.44 -9.85 -8.11
N ASP A 91 2.51 -9.93 -6.78
CA ASP A 91 2.38 -8.75 -5.89
C ASP A 91 3.55 -7.78 -6.04
N LEU A 92 4.71 -8.35 -6.36
CA LEU A 92 5.95 -7.63 -6.63
C LEU A 92 6.12 -7.25 -8.11
N ARG A 93 5.08 -7.38 -8.94
CA ARG A 93 5.17 -7.04 -10.36
C ARG A 93 5.38 -5.55 -10.57
N SER A 94 4.70 -4.69 -9.82
CA SER A 94 4.77 -3.23 -9.99
C SER A 94 4.67 -2.51 -8.65
N VAL A 95 5.09 -1.23 -8.63
CA VAL A 95 4.99 -0.37 -7.45
C VAL A 95 3.54 -0.28 -6.97
N GLY A 96 2.59 -0.11 -7.89
CA GLY A 96 1.16 -0.02 -7.57
C GLY A 96 0.59 -1.33 -7.04
N THR A 97 1.05 -2.47 -7.56
CA THR A 97 0.65 -3.79 -7.03
C THR A 97 1.18 -4.00 -5.62
N LEU A 98 2.45 -3.66 -5.36
CA LEU A 98 3.04 -3.78 -4.04
C LEU A 98 2.34 -2.85 -3.04
N ALA A 99 2.03 -1.60 -3.43
CA ALA A 99 1.28 -0.68 -2.59
C ALA A 99 -0.13 -1.22 -2.27
N GLY A 100 -0.77 -1.90 -3.23
CA GLY A 100 -2.05 -2.58 -3.03
C GLY A 100 -1.94 -3.75 -2.06
N PHE A 101 -0.91 -4.58 -2.22
CA PHE A 101 -0.60 -5.68 -1.31
C PHE A 101 -0.41 -5.17 0.12
N VAL A 102 0.48 -4.19 0.30
CA VAL A 102 0.78 -3.58 1.60
C VAL A 102 -0.49 -3.08 2.27
N ALA A 103 -1.30 -2.28 1.56
CA ALA A 103 -2.53 -1.73 2.14
C ALA A 103 -3.62 -2.77 2.42
N GLY A 104 -3.56 -3.96 1.80
CA GLY A 104 -4.44 -5.08 2.09
C GLY A 104 -3.95 -6.01 3.22
N HIS A 105 -2.65 -5.95 3.55
CA HIS A 105 -1.99 -6.87 4.48
C HIS A 105 -1.42 -6.15 5.71
N VAL A 106 -1.90 -4.94 6.02
CA VAL A 106 -1.56 -4.31 7.30
C VAL A 106 -2.27 -5.01 8.44
N ILE A 107 -1.51 -5.42 9.45
CA ILE A 107 -2.00 -6.01 10.68
C ILE A 107 -1.83 -5.03 11.85
N ALA A 108 -2.78 -5.04 12.79
CA ALA A 108 -2.64 -4.28 14.01
C ALA A 108 -1.54 -4.89 14.88
N GLU A 109 -0.69 -4.04 15.46
CA GLU A 109 0.26 -4.49 16.48
C GLU A 109 -0.52 -5.00 17.71
N ASP A 110 -0.35 -6.28 18.06
CA ASP A 110 -0.91 -6.91 19.27
C ASP A 110 -0.11 -6.54 20.55
#